data_AF-A0A433PZR9-F1
#
_entry.id   AF-A0A433PZR9-F1
#
_cell.length_a   1.000
_cell.length_b   1.000
_cell.length_c   1.000
_cell.angle_alpha   90.00
_cell.angle_beta   90.00
_cell.angle_gamma   90.00
#
_symmetry.space_group_name_H-M   'P 1'
#
loop_
_entity.id
_entity.type
_entity.pdbx_description
1 polymer ?
#
loop_
_entity_poly.entity_id
_entity_poly.type
_entity_poly.pdbx_seq_one_letter_code
_entity_poly.pdbx_strand_id
1 'polypeptide(L)'
;MSEWERTKEMRVGESENVSSGNACHLCHTLRIGSSSKTTDMTLSSKFGEKIFAIFLDGITQSSIYQHAGLIWLQNRGDSVAAAASLYGNASTIGLLDLWEGVGVAIAGSGDPATDPRVPDVVIQTVPGVIFTSSKTKIAEHGGFNEDDLHVLLVAHNPRFHAKKVSVPVQTAQIAPSILTALGLNPEELEAVVIEGTSILPELF
;
A
#
# COMPACT_ATOMS: atom_id res chain seq x y z
N MET A 1 -12.90 -12.05 -8.57
CA MET A 1 -12.79 -10.60 -8.30
C MET A 1 -12.61 -10.48 -6.80
N SER A 2 -11.37 -10.39 -6.33
CA SER A 2 -11.06 -10.28 -4.90
C SER A 2 -11.10 -8.81 -4.49
N GLU A 3 -11.65 -8.57 -3.31
CA GLU A 3 -12.08 -7.32 -2.66
C GLU A 3 -10.93 -6.38 -2.28
N TRP A 4 -9.84 -6.35 -3.06
CA TRP A 4 -8.57 -5.65 -2.75
C TRP A 4 -8.20 -4.54 -3.73
N GLU A 5 -9.18 -4.00 -4.47
CA GLU A 5 -8.89 -2.82 -5.28
C GLU A 5 -8.55 -1.65 -4.34
N ARG A 6 -7.40 -1.02 -4.53
CA ARG A 6 -6.95 0.17 -3.79
C ARG A 6 -7.83 1.34 -4.21
N THR A 7 -9.05 1.40 -3.69
CA THR A 7 -10.12 2.26 -4.19
C THR A 7 -10.10 3.63 -3.51
N LYS A 8 -9.84 4.71 -4.25
CA LYS A 8 -9.96 6.07 -3.71
C LYS A 8 -11.25 6.73 -4.18
N GLU A 9 -11.75 7.68 -3.38
CA GLU A 9 -12.68 8.70 -3.87
C GLU A 9 -11.91 9.89 -4.45
N MET A 10 -12.39 10.42 -5.56
CA MET A 10 -11.78 11.55 -6.27
C MET A 10 -12.69 12.79 -6.16
N ARG A 11 -12.08 13.95 -5.85
CA ARG A 11 -12.77 15.24 -5.95
C ARG A 11 -12.17 16.07 -7.08
N VAL A 12 -13.05 16.66 -7.89
CA VAL A 12 -12.69 17.55 -8.99
C VAL A 12 -13.19 18.96 -8.63
N GLY A 13 -12.30 19.95 -8.68
CA GLY A 13 -12.62 21.34 -8.31
C GLY A 13 -12.57 22.32 -9.49
N GLU A 14 -13.37 23.38 -9.39
CA GLU A 14 -13.44 24.56 -10.28
C GLU A 14 -13.01 25.83 -9.52
N SER A 15 -12.52 26.86 -10.21
CA SER A 15 -12.35 28.22 -9.67
C SER A 15 -13.22 29.23 -10.41
N GLU A 16 -13.72 30.26 -9.71
CA GLU A 16 -14.46 31.37 -10.34
C GLU A 16 -13.64 32.07 -11.44
N ASN A 17 -14.23 32.17 -12.64
CA ASN A 17 -13.84 32.97 -13.81
C ASN A 17 -12.36 33.37 -13.93
N VAL A 18 -11.54 32.52 -14.55
CA VAL A 18 -10.20 32.91 -15.04
C VAL A 18 -10.28 33.17 -16.55
N SER A 19 -10.11 34.43 -16.94
CA SER A 19 -10.06 34.86 -18.34
C SER A 19 -8.81 34.32 -19.05
N SER A 20 -9.04 33.47 -20.06
CA SER A 20 -8.22 33.24 -21.26
C SER A 20 -6.68 33.35 -21.17
N GLY A 21 -6.05 32.72 -20.18
CA GLY A 21 -4.59 32.57 -20.13
C GLY A 21 -4.19 31.27 -19.41
N ASN A 22 -3.36 30.46 -20.07
CA ASN A 22 -2.78 29.18 -19.62
C ASN A 22 -3.38 28.58 -18.34
N ALA A 23 -4.37 27.71 -18.50
CA ALA A 23 -4.96 26.99 -17.38
C ALA A 23 -3.88 26.17 -16.67
N CYS A 24 -3.58 26.52 -15.41
CA CYS A 24 -2.67 25.75 -14.58
C CYS A 24 -3.39 24.46 -14.14
N HIS A 25 -2.88 23.31 -14.56
CA HIS A 25 -3.38 22.01 -14.11
C HIS A 25 -2.72 21.68 -12.77
N LEU A 26 -3.51 21.48 -11.72
CA LEU A 26 -3.00 21.19 -10.38
C LEU A 26 -3.60 19.87 -9.89
N CYS A 27 -2.77 18.85 -9.79
CA CYS A 27 -3.14 17.57 -9.19
C CYS A 27 -2.48 17.46 -7.82
N HIS A 28 -3.30 17.42 -6.77
CA HIS A 28 -2.82 17.11 -5.42
C HIS A 28 -3.16 15.66 -5.09
N THR A 29 -2.12 14.86 -4.87
CA THR A 29 -2.24 13.52 -4.33
C THR A 29 -1.33 13.41 -3.12
N LEU A 30 -1.80 12.74 -2.08
CA LEU A 30 -0.92 12.18 -1.07
C LEU A 30 -0.41 10.82 -1.59
N ARG A 31 0.80 10.42 -1.19
CA ARG A 31 1.44 9.19 -1.67
C ARG A 31 1.06 7.97 -0.83
N ILE A 32 0.93 8.15 0.49
CA ILE A 32 0.69 7.08 1.46
C ILE A 32 -0.19 7.64 2.59
N GLY A 33 -1.12 6.84 3.10
CA GLY A 33 -1.86 7.16 4.32
C GLY A 33 -0.95 7.02 5.54
N SER A 34 -1.39 7.52 6.69
CA SER A 34 -0.69 7.31 7.96
C SER A 34 -1.73 7.41 9.06
N SER A 35 -1.63 6.52 10.05
CA SER A 35 -2.52 6.57 11.19
C SER A 35 -1.79 6.68 12.52
N SER A 36 -2.49 7.27 13.48
CA SER A 36 -2.12 7.21 14.88
C SER A 36 -2.14 5.74 15.30
N LYS A 37 -0.97 5.17 15.53
CA LYS A 37 -0.86 3.81 16.05
C LYS A 37 -0.81 3.96 17.57
N THR A 38 -1.85 3.48 18.27
CA THR A 38 -1.79 3.40 19.73
C THR A 38 -0.65 2.47 20.08
N THR A 39 0.38 3.01 20.72
CA THR A 39 1.38 2.19 21.39
C THR A 39 0.67 1.46 22.51
N ASP A 40 0.12 0.27 22.25
CA ASP A 40 -0.01 -0.67 23.35
C ASP A 40 1.42 -1.00 23.79
N MET A 41 1.86 -0.28 24.82
CA MET A 41 3.21 -0.39 25.38
C MET A 41 3.50 -1.79 25.91
N THR A 42 2.52 -2.69 25.99
CA THR A 42 2.79 -4.11 26.26
C THR A 42 3.44 -4.84 25.07
N LEU A 43 3.23 -4.38 23.83
CA LEU A 43 3.83 -4.95 22.61
C LEU A 43 4.92 -4.05 21.97
N SER A 44 4.97 -2.75 22.24
CA SER A 44 6.07 -1.91 21.70
C SER A 44 7.36 -1.96 22.54
N SER A 45 7.29 -2.39 23.81
CA SER A 45 8.42 -2.32 24.74
C SER A 45 9.37 -3.54 24.71
N LYS A 46 9.08 -4.56 23.89
CA LYS A 46 9.87 -5.80 23.85
C LYS A 46 10.36 -6.23 22.45
N PHE A 47 9.93 -5.61 21.35
CA PHE A 47 9.91 -6.29 20.05
C PHE A 47 10.74 -5.59 18.96
N GLY A 48 12.07 -5.71 19.04
CA GLY A 48 13.01 -5.35 17.96
C GLY A 48 13.20 -6.48 16.93
N GLU A 49 14.04 -6.26 15.90
CA GLU A 49 14.30 -7.13 14.73
C GLU A 49 14.48 -8.64 15.02
N LYS A 50 14.90 -8.98 16.24
CA LYS A 50 15.15 -10.36 16.67
C LYS A 50 13.90 -11.18 16.95
N ILE A 51 12.70 -10.59 17.04
CA ILE A 51 11.53 -11.33 17.55
C ILE A 51 10.77 -12.12 16.48
N PHE A 52 10.71 -11.67 15.23
CA PHE A 52 10.13 -12.54 14.20
C PHE A 52 10.88 -13.87 14.09
N ALA A 53 12.20 -13.85 14.20
CA ALA A 53 13.00 -15.08 14.26
C ALA A 53 12.64 -15.99 15.45
N ILE A 54 12.11 -15.45 16.56
CA ILE A 54 11.63 -16.23 17.71
C ILE A 54 10.30 -16.92 17.37
N PHE A 55 9.42 -16.24 16.65
CA PHE A 55 8.10 -16.77 16.26
C PHE A 55 8.12 -17.57 14.95
N LEU A 56 9.29 -17.80 14.38
CA LEU A 56 9.48 -18.60 13.17
C LEU A 56 9.97 -20.03 13.49
N ASP A 57 9.97 -20.45 14.76
CA ASP A 57 10.33 -21.80 15.21
C ASP A 57 11.68 -22.31 14.65
N GLY A 58 12.69 -21.44 14.65
CA GLY A 58 14.02 -21.76 14.13
C GLY A 58 14.18 -21.62 12.61
N ILE A 59 13.11 -21.29 11.88
CA ILE A 59 13.21 -20.91 10.46
C ILE A 59 13.97 -19.60 10.37
N THR A 60 15.00 -19.60 9.54
CA THR A 60 15.88 -18.43 9.36
C THR A 60 15.30 -17.49 8.32
N GLN A 61 15.21 -16.22 8.70
CA GLN A 61 14.86 -15.11 7.80
C GLN A 61 16.13 -14.46 7.24
N SER A 62 16.09 -14.01 5.99
CA SER A 62 17.16 -13.22 5.38
C SER A 62 16.97 -11.72 5.62
N SER A 63 15.73 -11.24 5.64
CA SER A 63 15.37 -9.86 5.98
C SER A 63 13.91 -9.76 6.42
N ILE A 64 13.60 -8.73 7.21
CA ILE A 64 12.22 -8.38 7.56
C ILE A 64 12.02 -6.87 7.48
N TYR A 65 10.91 -6.49 6.87
CA TYR A 65 10.40 -5.13 6.92
C TYR A 65 9.21 -5.06 7.87
N GLN A 66 9.53 -4.78 9.13
CA GLN A 66 8.64 -4.90 10.29
C GLN A 66 7.42 -3.95 10.26
N HIS A 67 7.48 -2.86 9.49
CA HIS A 67 6.38 -1.89 9.41
C HIS A 67 5.32 -2.25 8.36
N ALA A 68 5.73 -2.96 7.31
CA ALA A 68 4.82 -3.46 6.27
C ALA A 68 4.55 -4.97 6.41
N GLY A 69 5.07 -5.62 7.45
CA GLY A 69 4.84 -7.05 7.67
C GLY A 69 5.44 -7.95 6.59
N LEU A 70 6.57 -7.58 6.00
CA LEU A 70 7.18 -8.35 4.89
C LEU A 70 8.34 -9.19 5.41
N ILE A 71 8.36 -10.47 5.07
CA ILE A 71 9.35 -11.44 5.56
C ILE A 71 9.96 -12.18 4.38
N TRP A 72 11.29 -12.13 4.28
CA TRP A 72 12.06 -12.97 3.35
C TRP A 72 12.72 -14.09 4.13
N LEU A 73 12.49 -15.32 3.71
CA LEU A 73 13.07 -16.52 4.32
C LEU A 73 14.42 -16.82 3.67
N GLN A 74 15.33 -17.40 4.45
CA GLN A 74 16.60 -17.91 3.92
C GLN A 74 16.35 -19.10 2.98
N ASN A 75 15.37 -19.92 3.33
CA ASN A 75 14.83 -20.98 2.49
C ASN A 75 13.33 -20.72 2.24
N ARG A 76 13.00 -20.38 1.00
CA ARG A 76 11.62 -20.02 0.60
C ARG A 76 10.62 -21.16 0.75
N GLY A 77 11.11 -22.42 0.70
CA GLY A 77 10.27 -23.60 0.91
C GLY A 77 9.68 -23.70 2.31
N ASP A 78 10.14 -22.88 3.25
CA ASP A 78 9.66 -22.87 4.63
C ASP A 78 8.45 -21.93 4.84
N SER A 79 7.91 -21.30 3.79
CA SER A 79 6.82 -20.30 3.88
C SER A 79 5.58 -20.82 4.62
N VAL A 80 5.19 -22.07 4.36
CA VAL A 80 4.05 -22.73 5.02
C VAL A 80 4.31 -22.95 6.51
N ALA A 81 5.51 -23.40 6.87
CA ALA A 81 5.88 -23.64 8.26
C ALA A 81 6.02 -22.32 9.05
N ALA A 82 6.59 -21.30 8.41
CA ALA A 82 6.65 -19.93 8.92
C ALA A 82 5.24 -19.38 9.19
N ALA A 83 4.34 -19.50 8.22
CA ALA A 83 2.95 -19.08 8.34
C ALA A 83 2.24 -19.79 9.50
N ALA A 84 2.39 -21.11 9.62
CA ALA A 84 1.80 -21.88 10.71
C ALA A 84 2.28 -21.41 12.09
N SER A 85 3.57 -21.12 12.23
CA SER A 85 4.14 -20.61 13.48
C SER A 85 3.63 -19.20 13.83
N LEU A 86 3.51 -18.32 12.83
CA LEU A 86 2.95 -16.98 13.00
C LEU A 86 1.46 -17.03 13.40
N TYR A 87 0.67 -17.89 12.78
CA TYR A 87 -0.73 -18.12 13.18
C TYR A 87 -0.83 -18.67 14.60
N GLY A 88 0.04 -19.59 15.00
CA GLY A 88 0.11 -20.10 16.38
C GLY A 88 0.36 -19.01 17.42
N ASN A 89 0.97 -17.89 17.02
CA ASN A 89 1.28 -16.75 17.86
C ASN A 89 0.42 -15.51 17.56
N ALA A 90 -0.67 -15.65 16.80
CA ALA A 90 -1.44 -14.54 16.24
C ALA A 90 -1.85 -13.48 17.28
N SER A 91 -2.35 -13.91 18.44
CA SER A 91 -2.75 -13.00 19.53
C SER A 91 -1.57 -12.26 20.16
N THR A 92 -0.39 -12.88 20.21
CA THR A 92 0.82 -12.29 20.80
C THR A 92 1.43 -11.25 19.88
N ILE A 93 1.37 -11.46 18.57
CA ILE A 93 1.95 -10.54 17.58
C ILE A 93 0.93 -9.57 16.99
N GLY A 94 -0.35 -9.67 17.38
CA GLY A 94 -1.41 -8.86 16.80
C GLY A 94 -1.61 -9.13 15.30
N LEU A 95 -1.51 -10.39 14.88
CA LEU A 95 -1.76 -10.80 13.50
C LEU A 95 -3.25 -10.70 13.20
N LEU A 96 -3.60 -9.99 12.12
CA LEU A 96 -4.95 -9.94 11.59
C LEU A 96 -5.10 -10.89 10.40
N ASP A 97 -4.19 -10.79 9.43
CA ASP A 97 -4.17 -11.63 8.23
C ASP A 97 -2.74 -11.96 7.80
N LEU A 98 -2.60 -12.99 6.97
CA LEU A 98 -1.31 -13.48 6.47
C LEU A 98 -1.45 -14.07 5.07
N TRP A 99 -0.47 -13.79 4.23
CA TRP A 99 -0.29 -14.40 2.91
C TRP A 99 1.10 -15.01 2.81
N GLU A 100 1.20 -16.20 2.22
CA GLU A 100 2.47 -16.90 2.01
C GLU A 100 2.50 -17.52 0.61
N GLY A 101 3.70 -17.70 0.05
CA GLY A 101 3.87 -18.32 -1.26
C GLY A 101 3.05 -17.64 -2.35
N VAL A 102 2.20 -18.39 -3.06
CA VAL A 102 1.32 -17.84 -4.11
C VAL A 102 0.31 -16.82 -3.57
N GLY A 103 -0.04 -16.90 -2.29
CA GLY A 103 -0.91 -15.93 -1.63
C GLY A 103 -0.33 -14.51 -1.65
N VAL A 104 0.99 -14.37 -1.63
CA VAL A 104 1.68 -13.07 -1.71
C VAL A 104 1.42 -12.38 -3.06
N ALA A 105 1.39 -13.17 -4.14
CA ALA A 105 1.06 -12.67 -5.48
C ALA A 105 -0.40 -12.24 -5.57
N ILE A 106 -1.31 -13.01 -4.97
CA ILE A 106 -2.74 -12.68 -4.91
C ILE A 106 -2.96 -11.39 -4.11
N ALA A 107 -2.17 -11.15 -3.06
CA ALA A 107 -2.18 -9.91 -2.29
C ALA A 107 -1.59 -8.69 -3.05
N GLY A 108 -1.10 -8.88 -4.28
CA GLY A 108 -0.59 -7.80 -5.13
C GLY A 108 0.85 -7.38 -4.81
N SER A 109 1.62 -8.20 -4.09
CA SER A 109 3.03 -7.92 -3.76
C SER A 109 4.04 -8.50 -4.78
N GLY A 110 3.55 -9.20 -5.81
CA GLY A 110 4.37 -9.93 -6.78
C GLY A 110 4.51 -11.41 -6.44
N ASP A 111 5.24 -12.18 -7.27
CA ASP A 111 5.40 -13.63 -7.09
C ASP A 111 6.79 -13.98 -6.53
N PRO A 112 6.89 -14.50 -5.28
CA PRO A 112 8.17 -14.88 -4.67
C PRO A 112 8.84 -16.07 -5.37
N ALA A 113 8.13 -16.85 -6.19
CA ALA A 113 8.72 -17.93 -6.96
C ALA A 113 9.54 -17.43 -8.16
N THR A 114 9.26 -16.21 -8.64
CA THR A 114 9.89 -15.65 -9.85
C THR A 114 10.72 -14.40 -9.60
N ASP A 115 10.46 -13.66 -8.51
CA ASP A 115 11.19 -12.45 -8.16
C ASP A 115 11.72 -12.51 -6.71
N PRO A 116 13.05 -12.53 -6.51
CA PRO A 116 13.62 -12.62 -5.17
C PRO A 116 13.36 -11.37 -4.32
N ARG A 117 12.97 -10.24 -4.93
CA ARG A 117 12.62 -9.00 -4.23
C ARG A 117 11.24 -9.09 -3.58
N VAL A 118 10.42 -10.08 -3.94
CA VAL A 118 9.11 -10.31 -3.35
C VAL A 118 9.27 -11.14 -2.06
N PRO A 119 8.62 -10.74 -0.95
CA PRO A 119 8.68 -11.48 0.31
C PRO A 119 8.01 -12.84 0.20
N ASP A 120 8.45 -13.79 1.01
CA ASP A 120 7.86 -15.14 1.05
C ASP A 120 6.61 -15.19 1.91
N VAL A 121 6.52 -14.30 2.91
CA VAL A 121 5.37 -14.13 3.79
C VAL A 121 5.08 -12.63 3.95
N VAL A 122 3.81 -12.27 3.84
CA VAL A 122 3.27 -10.94 4.10
C VAL A 122 2.24 -11.05 5.22
N ILE A 123 2.29 -10.15 6.18
CA ILE A 123 1.31 -10.09 7.26
C ILE A 123 0.60 -8.74 7.32
N GLN A 124 -0.66 -8.79 7.70
CA GLN A 124 -1.42 -7.64 8.14
C GLN A 124 -1.57 -7.70 9.66
N THR A 125 -1.22 -6.61 10.33
CA THR A 125 -1.43 -6.48 11.77
C THR A 125 -2.78 -5.86 12.07
N VAL A 126 -3.32 -6.15 13.26
CA VAL A 126 -4.48 -5.44 13.80
C VAL A 126 -4.20 -3.93 13.78
N PRO A 127 -5.16 -3.08 13.36
CA PRO A 127 -4.98 -1.63 13.35
C PRO A 127 -4.43 -1.09 14.68
N GLY A 128 -3.37 -0.29 14.58
CA GLY A 128 -2.66 0.27 15.74
C GLY A 128 -1.46 -0.54 16.21
N VAL A 129 -1.28 -1.79 15.78
CA VAL A 129 -0.09 -2.59 16.10
C VAL A 129 1.05 -2.27 15.15
N ILE A 130 2.22 -1.96 15.71
CA ILE A 130 3.47 -1.75 14.98
C ILE A 130 4.62 -2.52 15.64
N PHE A 131 5.51 -3.07 14.82
CA PHE A 131 6.75 -3.70 15.28
C PHE A 131 7.90 -2.68 15.21
N THR A 132 8.23 -2.07 16.35
CA THR A 132 9.26 -1.03 16.45
C THR A 132 10.06 -1.19 17.73
N SER A 133 11.35 -0.91 17.67
CA SER A 133 12.21 -0.76 18.86
C SER A 133 12.14 0.66 19.45
N SER A 134 11.55 1.62 18.73
CA SER A 134 11.40 3.00 19.19
C SER A 134 10.20 3.14 20.13
N LYS A 135 10.46 3.67 21.33
CA LYS A 135 9.43 3.97 22.34
C LYS A 135 8.72 5.31 22.10
N THR A 136 9.20 6.12 21.18
CA THR A 136 8.66 7.46 20.89
C THR A 136 7.88 7.52 19.58
N LYS A 137 7.82 6.41 18.84
CA LYS A 137 7.09 6.33 17.57
C LYS A 137 5.59 6.19 17.84
N ILE A 138 4.81 7.13 17.33
CA ILE A 138 3.36 7.24 17.57
C ILE A 138 2.51 7.10 16.30
N ALA A 139 3.14 6.96 15.15
CA ALA A 139 2.48 6.76 13.87
C ALA A 139 3.37 5.93 12.95
N GLU A 140 2.76 5.17 12.06
CA GLU A 140 3.46 4.51 10.97
C GLU A 140 2.55 4.29 9.77
N HIS A 141 3.17 4.05 8.60
CA HIS A 141 2.51 3.78 7.34
C HIS A 141 3.13 2.57 6.63
N GLY A 142 2.55 2.18 5.50
CA GLY A 142 3.08 1.14 4.63
C GLY A 142 2.65 -0.27 4.99
N GLY A 143 1.79 -0.42 5.99
CA GLY A 143 1.08 -1.66 6.25
C GLY A 143 -0.05 -1.92 5.26
N PHE A 144 -0.76 -3.02 5.48
CA PHE A 144 -1.91 -3.47 4.68
C PHE A 144 -3.25 -3.03 5.28
N ASN A 145 -3.24 -2.11 6.24
CA ASN A 145 -4.48 -1.61 6.82
C ASN A 145 -5.08 -0.50 5.96
N GLU A 146 -6.41 -0.38 6.02
CA GLU A 146 -7.20 0.59 5.27
C GLU A 146 -6.67 2.04 5.37
N ASP A 147 -6.18 2.39 6.56
CA ASP A 147 -5.63 3.70 6.88
C ASP A 147 -4.22 3.97 6.34
N ASP A 148 -3.49 2.91 5.97
CA ASP A 148 -2.17 2.98 5.32
C ASP A 148 -2.30 3.10 3.79
N LEU A 149 -3.39 2.56 3.22
CA LEU A 149 -3.59 2.39 1.78
C LEU A 149 -4.40 3.51 1.13
N HIS A 150 -5.33 4.10 1.87
CA HIS A 150 -6.22 5.14 1.35
C HIS A 150 -5.64 6.54 1.54
N VAL A 151 -5.69 7.31 0.45
CA VAL A 151 -5.22 8.70 0.43
C VAL A 151 -6.14 9.57 -0.40
N LEU A 152 -6.22 10.84 -0.03
CA LEU A 152 -7.00 11.83 -0.76
C LEU A 152 -6.42 12.07 -2.18
N LEU A 153 -7.30 12.15 -3.16
CA LEU A 153 -7.01 12.60 -4.53
C LEU A 153 -7.89 13.81 -4.88
N VAL A 154 -7.26 14.94 -5.22
CA VAL A 154 -7.92 16.14 -5.72
C VAL A 154 -7.32 16.55 -7.05
N ALA A 155 -8.16 16.66 -8.07
CA ALA A 155 -7.79 17.21 -9.37
C ALA A 155 -8.41 18.60 -9.54
N HIS A 156 -7.61 19.57 -9.96
CA HIS A 156 -8.05 20.93 -10.19
C HIS A 156 -7.60 21.43 -11.57
N ASN A 157 -8.55 22.00 -12.29
CA ASN A 157 -8.34 22.69 -13.55
C ASN A 157 -9.40 23.80 -13.65
N PRO A 158 -9.04 25.04 -14.02
CA PRO A 158 -10.00 26.11 -14.25
C PRO A 158 -11.11 25.79 -15.26
N ARG A 159 -10.92 24.75 -16.08
CA ARG A 159 -11.91 24.28 -17.07
C ARG A 159 -12.79 23.13 -16.58
N PHE A 160 -12.50 22.55 -15.42
CA PHE A 160 -13.33 21.48 -14.87
C PHE A 160 -14.54 22.05 -14.16
N HIS A 161 -15.67 21.37 -14.30
CA HIS A 161 -16.81 21.57 -13.42
C HIS A 161 -16.58 20.84 -12.10
N ALA A 162 -16.85 21.53 -10.99
CA ALA A 162 -16.69 20.95 -9.66
C ALA A 162 -17.62 19.73 -9.48
N LYS A 163 -17.05 18.58 -9.11
CA LYS A 163 -17.82 17.37 -8.82
C LYS A 163 -17.09 16.41 -7.88
N LYS A 164 -17.87 15.53 -7.24
CA LYS A 164 -17.34 14.37 -6.50
C LYS A 164 -17.53 13.12 -7.35
N VAL A 165 -16.45 12.37 -7.55
CA VAL A 165 -16.46 11.07 -8.23
C VAL A 165 -16.23 10.01 -7.15
N SER A 166 -17.26 9.23 -6.84
CA SER A 166 -17.22 8.16 -5.84
C SER A 166 -16.91 6.78 -6.45
N VAL A 167 -16.37 6.76 -7.67
CA VAL A 167 -15.86 5.53 -8.30
C VAL A 167 -14.49 5.22 -7.70
N PRO A 168 -14.23 3.97 -7.28
CA PRO A 168 -12.90 3.47 -7.00
C PRO A 168 -11.82 3.85 -8.01
N VAL A 169 -10.74 4.47 -7.54
CA VAL A 169 -9.54 4.72 -8.38
C VAL A 169 -8.23 4.35 -7.68
N GLN A 170 -7.23 3.94 -8.46
CA GLN A 170 -5.89 3.60 -8.00
C GLN A 170 -4.89 4.75 -8.24
N THR A 171 -3.82 4.83 -7.42
CA THR A 171 -2.69 5.75 -7.64
C THR A 171 -2.06 5.61 -9.03
N ALA A 172 -2.01 4.40 -9.57
CA ALA A 172 -1.42 4.11 -10.87
C ALA A 172 -2.07 4.93 -11.99
N GLN A 173 -3.37 5.24 -11.87
CA GLN A 173 -4.13 5.98 -12.87
C GLN A 173 -3.74 7.47 -12.98
N ILE A 174 -2.96 7.99 -12.02
CA ILE A 174 -2.55 9.41 -12.01
C ILE A 174 -1.58 9.70 -13.16
N ALA A 175 -0.57 8.86 -13.38
CA ALA A 175 0.44 9.06 -14.42
C ALA A 175 -0.17 9.12 -15.85
N PRO A 176 -0.98 8.13 -16.31
CA PRO A 176 -1.60 8.20 -17.64
C PRO A 176 -2.58 9.38 -17.77
N SER A 177 -3.24 9.79 -16.68
CA SER A 177 -4.11 10.96 -16.67
C SER A 177 -3.33 12.27 -16.89
N ILE A 178 -2.16 12.40 -16.26
CA ILE A 178 -1.28 13.57 -16.45
C ILE A 178 -0.80 13.65 -17.89
N LEU A 179 -0.36 12.53 -18.49
CA LEU A 179 0.07 12.51 -19.89
C LEU A 179 -1.05 12.95 -20.83
N THR A 180 -2.26 12.43 -20.63
CA THR A 180 -3.44 12.84 -21.38
C THR A 180 -3.70 14.34 -21.24
N ALA A 181 -3.62 14.89 -20.02
CA ALA A 181 -3.82 16.32 -19.77
C ALA A 181 -2.77 17.21 -20.45
N LEU A 182 -1.57 16.68 -20.70
CA LEU A 182 -0.48 17.35 -21.42
C LEU A 182 -0.54 17.15 -22.95
N GLY A 183 -1.53 16.39 -23.45
CA GLY A 183 -1.64 16.03 -24.86
C GLY A 183 -0.62 14.98 -25.31
N LEU A 184 -0.05 14.23 -24.37
CA LEU A 184 0.89 13.13 -24.63
C LEU A 184 0.15 11.79 -24.63
N ASN A 185 0.68 10.81 -25.36
CA ASN A 185 0.11 9.46 -25.40
C ASN A 185 0.46 8.69 -24.11
N PRO A 186 -0.53 8.24 -23.31
CA PRO A 186 -0.27 7.46 -22.09
C PRO A 186 0.44 6.13 -22.34
N GLU A 187 0.25 5.53 -23.51
CA GLU A 187 0.88 4.25 -23.90
C GLU A 187 2.40 4.38 -24.14
N GLU A 188 2.95 5.59 -24.12
CA GLU A 188 4.41 5.79 -24.10
C GLU A 188 5.04 5.36 -22.76
N LEU A 189 4.24 5.18 -21.70
CA LEU A 189 4.69 4.56 -20.45
C LEU A 189 4.54 3.04 -20.54
N GLU A 190 5.67 2.33 -20.54
CA GLU A 190 5.70 0.86 -20.57
C GLU A 190 4.85 0.25 -19.44
N ALA A 191 4.89 0.83 -18.24
CA ALA A 191 4.08 0.37 -17.10
C ALA A 191 2.56 0.47 -17.37
N VAL A 192 2.10 1.49 -18.09
CA VAL A 192 0.68 1.62 -18.46
C VAL A 192 0.25 0.47 -19.37
N VAL A 193 1.11 0.10 -20.32
CA VAL A 193 0.87 -1.00 -21.25
C VAL A 193 0.93 -2.36 -20.55
N ILE A 194 1.97 -2.59 -19.72
CA ILE A 194 2.15 -3.85 -18.98
C ILE A 194 1.01 -4.09 -17.98
N GLU A 195 0.63 -3.05 -17.24
CA GLU A 195 -0.36 -3.17 -16.15
C GLU A 195 -1.81 -2.96 -16.64
N GLY A 196 -2.02 -2.53 -17.89
CA GLY A 196 -3.34 -2.17 -18.42
C GLY A 196 -3.99 -0.99 -17.69
N THR A 197 -3.18 -0.07 -17.18
CA THR A 197 -3.64 1.01 -16.31
C THR A 197 -4.43 2.06 -17.10
N SER A 198 -5.71 2.22 -16.78
CA SER A 198 -6.57 3.24 -17.39
C SER A 198 -6.36 4.63 -16.77
N ILE A 199 -6.75 5.69 -17.49
CA ILE A 199 -6.84 7.04 -16.91
C ILE A 199 -7.88 7.10 -15.78
N LEU A 200 -7.85 8.17 -15.00
CA LEU A 200 -8.87 8.46 -13.99
C LEU A 200 -10.23 8.62 -14.68
N PRO A 201 -11.28 7.92 -14.19
CA PRO A 201 -12.60 8.05 -14.75
C PRO A 201 -13.10 9.49 -14.58
N GLU A 202 -13.92 9.94 -15.53
CA GLU A 202 -14.68 11.19 -15.38
C GLU A 202 -13.84 12.48 -15.27
N LEU A 203 -12.53 12.42 -15.57
CA LEU A 203 -11.61 13.56 -15.49
C LEU A 203 -11.63 14.47 -16.74
N PHE A 204 -11.90 13.91 -17.92
CA PHE A 204 -11.96 14.62 -19.21
C PHE A 204 -13.30 14.42 -19.90
#